data_AF-X0WJV8-F1
#
_entry.id   AF-X0WJV8-F1
#
_cell.length_a   1.000
_cell.length_b   1.000
_cell.length_c   1.000
_cell.angle_alpha   90.00
_cell.angle_beta   90.00
_cell.angle_gamma   90.00
#
_symmetry.space_group_name_H-M   'P 1'
#
loop_
_entity.id
_entity.type
_entity.pdbx_description
1 polymer ?
#
loop_
_entity_poly.entity_id
_entity_poly.type
_entity_poly.pdbx_seq_one_letter_code
_entity_poly.pdbx_strand_id
1 'polypeptide(L)'
;IGISLFESQLVFEDEFMNAYGSRWVAYFFQAESNHTIEKVALYLNKEDAPGIITVAIYPNEGSGNFKPVIGGGALTSGTTDGDTLPSEIETPEWREIEVIPYSLVSGTWYSIVLTATLGYKVNWYGTNENVRPDQWRHFSIDNGVNWYAGQFDLTYKIYGR
;
A
#
# COMPACT_ATOMS: atom_id res chain seq x y z
N ILE A 1 -16.59 5.93 -20.41
CA ILE A 1 -16.65 6.03 -18.94
C ILE A 1 -15.21 5.93 -18.47
N GLY A 2 -14.69 6.98 -17.84
CA GLY A 2 -13.27 7.08 -17.47
C GLY A 2 -12.99 6.46 -16.10
N ILE A 3 -11.71 6.37 -15.74
CA ILE A 3 -11.26 5.97 -14.40
C ILE A 3 -11.62 7.09 -13.39
N SER A 4 -12.16 6.68 -12.24
CA SER A 4 -12.56 7.56 -11.12
C SER A 4 -11.78 7.21 -9.85
N LEU A 5 -11.65 8.16 -8.92
CA LEU A 5 -11.14 7.94 -7.56
C LEU A 5 -12.27 7.35 -6.69
N PHE A 6 -12.02 6.24 -6.00
CA PHE A 6 -12.99 5.56 -5.13
C PHE A 6 -12.61 5.65 -3.65
N GLU A 7 -11.38 5.34 -3.30
CA GLU A 7 -10.89 5.43 -1.92
C GLU A 7 -9.62 6.26 -1.85
N SER A 8 -9.44 7.00 -0.75
CA SER A 8 -8.20 7.70 -0.50
C SER A 8 -7.97 7.97 0.98
N GLN A 9 -6.69 8.08 1.32
CA GLN A 9 -6.24 8.71 2.53
C GLN A 9 -5.11 9.66 2.18
N LEU A 10 -5.27 10.93 2.54
CA LEU A 10 -4.37 12.02 2.18
C LEU A 10 -3.81 12.65 3.46
N VAL A 11 -2.77 12.02 4.00
CA VAL A 11 -2.06 12.44 5.22
C VAL A 11 -0.59 12.69 4.88
N PHE A 12 -0.20 13.96 4.85
CA PHE A 12 1.08 14.38 4.30
C PHE A 12 1.96 15.00 5.39
N GLU A 13 2.80 14.17 5.99
CA GLU A 13 3.92 14.59 6.83
C GLU A 13 5.22 13.96 6.32
N ASP A 14 6.34 14.30 6.97
CA ASP A 14 7.66 13.74 6.69
C ASP A 14 7.88 12.37 7.35
N GLU A 15 6.80 11.64 7.67
CA GLU A 15 6.83 10.32 8.30
C GLU A 15 6.59 9.23 7.27
N PHE A 16 7.28 8.09 7.39
CA PHE A 16 7.18 7.02 6.41
C PHE A 16 7.48 5.63 6.94
N MET A 17 6.90 4.62 6.28
CA MET A 17 7.29 3.22 6.45
C MET A 17 8.06 2.75 5.22
N ASN A 18 9.10 1.95 5.42
CA ASN A 18 9.91 1.40 4.33
C ASN A 18 9.60 -0.06 4.03
N ALA A 19 9.52 -0.39 2.74
CA ALA A 19 9.52 -1.75 2.23
C ALA A 19 10.88 -2.05 1.57
N TYR A 20 11.45 -3.22 1.86
CA TYR A 20 12.71 -3.71 1.29
C TYR A 20 12.95 -5.19 1.63
N GLY A 21 13.46 -5.98 0.69
CA GLY A 21 13.79 -7.39 0.92
C GLY A 21 12.61 -8.17 1.52
N SER A 22 12.80 -8.72 2.72
CA SER A 22 11.74 -9.43 3.46
C SER A 22 10.81 -8.51 4.24
N ARG A 23 11.11 -7.21 4.32
CA ARG A 23 10.27 -6.21 4.96
C ARG A 23 9.19 -5.72 4.02
N TRP A 24 7.95 -6.06 4.31
CA TRP A 24 6.78 -5.60 3.55
C TRP A 24 5.98 -4.61 4.38
N VAL A 25 5.35 -3.65 3.71
CA VAL A 25 4.50 -2.64 4.36
C VAL A 25 3.07 -2.84 3.89
N ALA A 26 2.12 -2.74 4.82
CA ALA A 26 0.70 -2.82 4.51
C ALA A 26 -0.09 -1.70 5.17
N TYR A 27 -1.06 -1.21 4.41
CA TYR A 27 -2.13 -0.36 4.90
C TYR A 27 -3.46 -0.92 4.40
N PHE A 28 -4.58 -0.57 5.03
CA PHE A 28 -5.85 -1.16 4.65
C PHE A 28 -6.97 -0.14 4.55
N PHE A 29 -8.02 -0.56 3.88
CA PHE A 29 -9.18 0.26 3.60
C PHE A 29 -10.42 -0.63 3.52
N GLN A 30 -11.57 -0.04 3.81
CA GLN A 30 -12.85 -0.65 3.51
C GLN A 30 -13.32 -0.07 2.18
N ALA A 31 -13.70 -0.92 1.22
CA ALA A 31 -14.27 -0.40 -0.02
C ALA A 31 -15.61 0.28 0.28
N GLU A 32 -15.76 1.54 -0.12
CA GLU A 32 -16.97 2.32 0.20
C GLU A 32 -18.13 1.95 -0.75
N SER A 33 -17.81 1.54 -1.97
CA SER A 33 -18.77 1.13 -2.98
C SER A 33 -18.24 -0.04 -3.82
N ASN A 34 -19.15 -0.74 -4.51
CA ASN A 34 -18.75 -1.77 -5.47
C ASN A 34 -18.12 -1.09 -6.69
N HIS A 35 -16.90 -1.48 -7.03
CA HIS A 35 -16.19 -0.95 -8.19
C HIS A 35 -15.08 -1.90 -8.62
N THR A 36 -14.58 -1.71 -9.84
CA THR A 36 -13.40 -2.44 -10.33
C THR A 36 -12.16 -1.60 -10.11
N ILE A 37 -11.24 -2.04 -9.25
CA ILE A 37 -9.93 -1.39 -9.10
C ILE A 37 -9.09 -1.64 -10.35
N GLU A 38 -8.40 -0.61 -10.83
CA GLU A 38 -7.48 -0.69 -11.97
C GLU A 38 -6.12 -0.05 -11.67
N LYS A 39 -6.04 0.80 -10.63
CA LYS A 39 -4.80 1.50 -10.28
C LYS A 39 -4.76 1.85 -8.80
N VAL A 40 -3.56 1.74 -8.23
CA VAL A 40 -3.24 2.24 -6.89
C VAL A 40 -2.23 3.37 -7.06
N ALA A 41 -2.42 4.49 -6.36
CA ALA A 41 -1.37 5.49 -6.22
C ALA A 41 -0.88 5.53 -4.77
N LEU A 42 0.44 5.48 -4.60
CA LEU A 42 1.11 5.61 -3.31
C LEU A 42 2.02 6.83 -3.33
N TYR A 43 2.18 7.50 -2.19
CA TYR A 43 3.09 8.63 -2.06
C TYR A 43 4.46 8.12 -1.62
N LEU A 44 5.40 8.06 -2.56
CA LEU A 44 6.64 7.28 -2.44
C LEU A 44 7.88 8.09 -2.75
N ASN A 45 8.99 7.71 -2.10
CA ASN A 45 10.35 7.96 -2.59
C ASN A 45 11.21 6.70 -2.37
N LYS A 46 12.50 6.78 -2.70
CA LYS A 46 13.45 5.67 -2.51
C LYS A 46 14.68 6.07 -1.72
N GLU A 47 15.30 5.09 -1.07
CA GLU A 47 16.71 5.12 -0.67
C GLU A 47 17.47 4.16 -1.60
N ASP A 48 18.43 4.69 -2.36
CA ASP A 48 19.22 3.98 -3.37
C ASP A 48 18.40 3.39 -4.55
N ALA A 49 18.56 2.09 -4.85
CA ALA A 49 18.03 1.42 -6.05
C ALA A 49 17.18 0.19 -5.66
N PRO A 50 15.89 0.38 -5.29
CA PRO A 50 15.00 -0.70 -4.86
C PRO A 50 14.67 -1.73 -5.96
N GLY A 51 14.93 -1.40 -7.22
CA GLY A 51 14.53 -2.18 -8.38
C GLY A 51 13.02 -2.17 -8.58
N ILE A 52 12.47 -3.31 -9.03
CA ILE A 52 11.03 -3.45 -9.22
C ILE A 52 10.33 -3.49 -7.86
N ILE A 53 9.34 -2.61 -7.70
CA ILE A 53 8.40 -2.63 -6.59
C ILE A 53 7.06 -3.19 -7.05
N THR A 54 6.39 -3.89 -6.13
CA THR A 54 5.06 -4.45 -6.36
C THR A 54 4.08 -3.86 -5.36
N VAL A 55 2.93 -3.44 -5.86
CA VAL A 55 1.74 -3.18 -5.05
C VAL A 55 0.72 -4.28 -5.32
N ALA A 56 0.20 -4.85 -4.24
CA ALA A 56 -0.77 -5.93 -4.29
C ALA A 56 -1.94 -5.68 -3.34
N ILE A 57 -3.14 -6.07 -3.76
CA ILE A 57 -4.34 -6.05 -2.93
C ILE A 57 -4.58 -7.45 -2.39
N TYR A 58 -4.76 -7.57 -1.08
CA TYR A 58 -5.08 -8.81 -0.38
C TYR A 58 -6.41 -8.69 0.36
N PRO A 59 -7.10 -9.82 0.65
CA PRO A 59 -8.15 -9.82 1.64
C PRO A 59 -7.60 -9.41 3.01
N ASN A 60 -8.43 -8.79 3.84
CA ASN A 60 -8.09 -8.44 5.22
C ASN A 60 -9.03 -9.18 6.20
N GLU A 61 -8.48 -9.67 7.32
CA GLU A 61 -9.29 -10.19 8.43
C GLU A 61 -9.96 -9.01 9.15
N GLY A 62 -11.14 -8.60 8.66
CA GLY A 62 -11.87 -7.40 9.09
C GLY A 62 -12.37 -7.33 10.54
N SER A 63 -11.80 -8.08 11.49
CA SER A 63 -12.07 -7.90 12.92
C SER A 63 -10.88 -8.29 13.80
N GLY A 64 -10.42 -7.35 14.64
CA GLY A 64 -9.55 -7.58 15.81
C GLY A 64 -8.06 -7.81 15.53
N ASN A 65 -7.69 -8.15 14.30
CA ASN A 65 -6.29 -8.32 13.87
C ASN A 65 -6.18 -8.07 12.37
N PHE A 66 -6.32 -6.80 11.96
CA PHE A 66 -6.45 -6.37 10.56
C PHE A 66 -5.19 -6.59 9.70
N LYS A 67 -4.77 -7.83 9.55
CA LYS A 67 -3.60 -8.22 8.77
C LYS A 67 -4.00 -8.69 7.37
N PRO A 68 -3.12 -8.54 6.37
CA PRO A 68 -3.30 -9.15 5.06
C PRO A 68 -3.40 -10.69 5.15
N VAL A 69 -4.34 -11.29 4.42
CA VAL A 69 -4.44 -12.75 4.27
C VAL A 69 -3.61 -13.21 3.07
N ILE A 70 -2.32 -13.47 3.29
CA ILE A 70 -1.36 -13.79 2.22
C ILE A 70 -1.52 -15.22 1.67
N GLY A 71 -2.01 -16.18 2.47
CA GLY A 71 -2.04 -17.61 2.11
C GLY A 71 -2.89 -17.97 0.89
N GLY A 72 -3.83 -17.10 0.48
CA GLY A 72 -4.64 -17.26 -0.74
C GLY A 72 -4.04 -16.60 -1.99
N GLY A 73 -2.92 -15.89 -1.85
CA GLY A 73 -2.36 -15.01 -2.88
C GLY A 73 -3.04 -13.64 -2.93
N ALA A 74 -2.47 -12.74 -3.74
CA ALA A 74 -3.03 -11.42 -3.99
C ALA A 74 -4.31 -11.53 -4.84
N LEU A 75 -5.32 -10.73 -4.52
CA LEU A 75 -6.52 -10.56 -5.35
C LEU A 75 -6.20 -9.87 -6.67
N THR A 76 -5.29 -8.89 -6.60
CA THR A 76 -4.69 -8.23 -7.76
C THR A 76 -3.33 -7.66 -7.39
N SER A 77 -2.48 -7.42 -8.38
CA SER A 77 -1.20 -6.75 -8.20
C SER A 77 -0.76 -6.01 -9.47
N GLY A 78 0.24 -5.15 -9.27
CA GLY A 78 0.88 -4.35 -10.28
C GLY A 78 2.33 -4.04 -9.89
N THR A 79 3.16 -3.73 -10.88
CA THR A 79 4.57 -3.43 -10.66
C THR A 79 4.98 -2.14 -11.34
N THR A 80 5.99 -1.46 -10.81
CA THR A 80 6.64 -0.33 -11.47
C THR A 80 8.15 -0.37 -11.18
N ASP A 81 8.93 0.35 -11.99
CA ASP A 81 10.35 0.53 -11.74
C ASP A 81 10.58 1.53 -10.60
N GLY A 82 10.92 1.01 -9.42
CA GLY A 82 11.21 1.81 -8.24
C GLY A 82 12.51 2.59 -8.35
N ASP A 83 13.43 2.25 -9.26
CA ASP A 83 14.68 2.98 -9.43
C ASP A 83 14.44 4.39 -10.02
N THR A 84 13.26 4.61 -10.60
CA THR A 84 12.82 5.91 -11.12
C THR A 84 12.17 6.83 -10.08
N LEU A 85 11.96 6.35 -8.85
CA LEU A 85 11.42 7.19 -7.77
C LEU A 85 12.42 8.31 -7.40
N PRO A 86 11.92 9.44 -6.89
CA PRO A 86 12.78 10.49 -6.35
C PRO A 86 13.65 9.94 -5.21
N SER A 87 14.93 10.30 -5.18
CA SER A 87 15.90 9.83 -4.18
C SER A 87 16.07 10.77 -2.99
N GLU A 88 15.45 11.95 -3.01
CA GLU A 88 15.55 12.89 -1.90
C GLU A 88 14.46 12.58 -0.87
N ILE A 89 14.86 12.47 0.40
CA ILE A 89 14.01 12.06 1.53
C ILE A 89 12.80 12.99 1.75
N GLU A 90 12.77 14.18 1.15
CA GLU A 90 11.70 15.17 1.33
C GLU A 90 10.97 15.53 0.02
N THR A 91 11.19 14.77 -1.07
CA THR A 91 10.48 14.99 -2.35
C THR A 91 9.71 13.76 -2.85
N PRO A 92 8.85 13.13 -2.03
CA PRO A 92 8.01 12.04 -2.50
C PRO A 92 7.09 12.45 -3.66
N GLU A 93 6.74 11.47 -4.49
CA GLU A 93 5.81 11.63 -5.60
C GLU A 93 4.60 10.69 -5.46
N TRP A 94 3.50 11.07 -6.11
CA TRP A 94 2.40 10.14 -6.33
C TRP A 94 2.76 9.15 -7.42
N ARG A 95 3.20 7.95 -7.02
CA ARG A 95 3.48 6.86 -7.93
C ARG A 95 2.21 6.09 -8.23
N GLU A 96 1.72 6.23 -9.45
CA GLU A 96 0.60 5.44 -9.99
C GLU A 96 1.07 4.08 -10.50
N ILE A 97 0.43 3.01 -10.04
CA ILE A 97 0.75 1.62 -10.38
C ILE A 97 -0.54 0.97 -10.89
N GLU A 98 -0.55 0.61 -12.17
CA GLU A 98 -1.65 -0.16 -12.76
C GLU A 98 -1.65 -1.58 -12.18
N VAL A 99 -2.84 -2.07 -11.85
CA VAL A 99 -3.05 -3.43 -11.34
C VAL A 99 -3.96 -4.19 -12.29
N ILE A 100 -3.92 -5.52 -12.21
CA ILE A 100 -4.89 -6.35 -12.93
C ILE A 100 -6.31 -5.98 -12.46
N PRO A 101 -7.27 -5.66 -13.34
CA PRO A 101 -8.60 -5.25 -12.89
C PRO A 101 -9.27 -6.28 -11.98
N TYR A 102 -9.80 -5.84 -10.83
CA TYR A 102 -10.44 -6.70 -9.84
C TYR A 102 -11.67 -6.04 -9.22
N SER A 103 -12.74 -6.78 -8.99
CA SER A 103 -13.98 -6.24 -8.41
C SER A 103 -13.91 -6.20 -6.88
N LEU A 104 -13.88 -4.99 -6.31
CA LEU A 104 -14.00 -4.75 -4.89
C LEU A 104 -15.47 -4.64 -4.48
N VAL A 105 -15.78 -5.16 -3.30
CA VAL A 105 -17.14 -5.26 -2.75
C VAL A 105 -17.29 -4.28 -1.60
N SER A 106 -18.31 -3.42 -1.68
CA SER A 106 -18.65 -2.43 -0.66
C SER A 106 -18.75 -3.07 0.73
N GLY A 107 -18.19 -2.40 1.73
CA GLY A 107 -18.14 -2.87 3.12
C GLY A 107 -17.08 -3.94 3.40
N THR A 108 -16.34 -4.42 2.40
CA THR A 108 -15.27 -5.40 2.60
C THR A 108 -13.94 -4.70 2.88
N TRP A 109 -13.18 -5.22 3.84
CA TRP A 109 -11.84 -4.74 4.15
C TRP A 109 -10.79 -5.40 3.25
N TYR A 110 -9.87 -4.59 2.73
CA TYR A 110 -8.78 -4.99 1.86
C TYR A 110 -7.47 -4.39 2.36
N SER A 111 -6.37 -5.09 2.08
CA SER A 111 -5.02 -4.61 2.39
C SER A 111 -4.27 -4.26 1.12
N ILE A 112 -3.70 -3.06 1.07
CA ILE A 112 -2.67 -2.66 0.12
C ILE A 112 -1.33 -3.10 0.70
N VAL A 113 -0.57 -3.91 -0.04
CA VAL A 113 0.76 -4.39 0.37
C VAL A 113 1.80 -3.90 -0.63
N LEU A 114 2.82 -3.19 -0.12
CA LEU A 114 3.99 -2.73 -0.86
C LEU A 114 5.19 -3.63 -0.57
N THR A 115 5.89 -4.04 -1.63
CA THR A 115 7.11 -4.85 -1.56
C THR A 115 8.20 -4.32 -2.51
N ALA A 116 9.47 -4.50 -2.13
CA ALA A 116 10.64 -4.18 -2.94
C ALA A 116 11.70 -5.30 -2.77
N THR A 117 12.24 -5.84 -3.86
CA THR A 117 12.93 -7.15 -3.83
C THR A 117 14.45 -7.08 -3.65
N LEU A 118 15.09 -5.95 -3.95
CA LEU A 118 16.56 -5.84 -3.98
C LEU A 118 17.21 -5.46 -2.64
N GLY A 119 16.43 -5.33 -1.56
CA GLY A 119 16.94 -5.00 -0.23
C GLY A 119 17.20 -3.51 0.02
N TYR A 120 17.10 -2.66 -1.00
CA TYR A 120 17.05 -1.20 -0.87
C TYR A 120 15.62 -0.71 -0.61
N LYS A 121 15.48 0.46 0.00
CA LYS A 121 14.21 0.90 0.59
C LYS A 121 13.38 1.71 -0.38
N VAL A 122 12.08 1.46 -0.33
CA VAL A 122 11.05 2.39 -0.80
C VAL A 122 10.27 2.87 0.41
N ASN A 123 10.21 4.18 0.58
CA ASN A 123 9.48 4.79 1.67
C ASN A 123 8.08 5.15 1.19
N TRP A 124 7.09 4.72 1.96
CA TRP A 124 5.70 5.06 1.78
C TRP A 124 5.31 6.05 2.87
N TYR A 125 4.95 7.26 2.44
CA TYR A 125 4.71 8.40 3.30
C TYR A 125 3.33 8.40 3.95
N GLY A 126 3.28 9.06 5.10
CA GLY A 126 2.13 9.09 5.98
C GLY A 126 2.23 10.14 7.08
N THR A 127 1.58 9.89 8.21
CA THR A 127 1.58 10.70 9.45
C THR A 127 1.67 9.80 10.68
N ASN A 128 2.20 10.32 11.79
CA ASN A 128 2.18 9.65 13.08
C ASN A 128 0.94 10.01 13.95
N GLU A 129 0.06 10.91 13.48
CA GLU A 129 -1.06 11.49 14.25
C GLU A 129 -2.20 10.50 14.58
N ASN A 130 -2.15 9.27 14.09
CA ASN A 130 -3.19 8.25 14.31
C ASN A 130 -4.60 8.74 13.90
N VAL A 131 -4.68 9.29 12.69
CA VAL A 131 -5.88 9.87 12.06
C VAL A 131 -6.98 8.81 11.87
N ARG A 132 -6.59 7.54 11.73
CA ARG A 132 -7.50 6.39 11.64
C ARG A 132 -7.18 5.35 12.72
N PRO A 133 -7.64 5.54 13.96
CA PRO A 133 -7.39 4.56 15.03
C PRO A 133 -8.07 3.20 14.76
N ASP A 134 -9.07 3.17 13.88
CA ASP A 134 -9.71 1.97 13.36
C ASP A 134 -8.87 1.27 12.29
N GLN A 135 -7.88 1.96 11.70
CA GLN A 135 -6.97 1.42 10.70
C GLN A 135 -5.60 1.05 11.30
N TRP A 136 -5.35 -0.24 11.43
CA TRP A 136 -4.13 -0.83 11.96
C TRP A 136 -3.07 -0.95 10.87
N ARG A 137 -2.03 -0.20 11.06
CA ARG A 137 -0.84 -0.19 10.20
C ARG A 137 -0.11 -1.50 10.38
N HIS A 138 0.43 -2.09 9.31
CA HIS A 138 1.19 -3.31 9.46
C HIS A 138 2.48 -3.34 8.66
N PHE A 139 3.46 -4.05 9.20
CA PHE A 139 4.63 -4.49 8.44
C PHE A 139 4.91 -5.96 8.72
N SER A 140 5.57 -6.61 7.77
CA SER A 140 6.19 -7.91 7.96
C SER A 140 7.71 -7.75 7.88
N ILE A 141 8.47 -8.67 8.47
CA ILE A 141 9.94 -8.77 8.33
C ILE A 141 10.37 -10.12 7.73
N ASP A 142 9.40 -10.94 7.33
CA ASP A 142 9.57 -12.34 6.94
C ASP A 142 8.70 -12.71 5.74
N ASN A 143 8.58 -11.80 4.77
CA ASN A 143 7.86 -12.00 3.51
C ASN A 143 6.36 -12.28 3.69
N GLY A 144 5.72 -11.55 4.60
CA GLY A 144 4.28 -11.61 4.84
C GLY A 144 3.84 -12.80 5.70
N VAL A 145 4.76 -13.55 6.32
CA VAL A 145 4.44 -14.67 7.21
C VAL A 145 3.88 -14.18 8.54
N ASN A 146 4.58 -13.23 9.18
CA ASN A 146 4.15 -12.56 10.40
C ASN A 146 3.97 -11.06 10.14
N TRP A 147 2.96 -10.48 10.79
CA TRP A 147 2.63 -9.06 10.71
C TRP A 147 2.64 -8.42 12.08
N TYR A 148 3.21 -7.21 12.14
CA TYR A 148 3.38 -6.41 13.35
C TYR A 148 2.73 -5.06 13.15
N ALA A 149 2.22 -4.47 14.24
CA ALA A 149 1.63 -3.13 14.20
C ALA A 149 2.68 -2.08 13.77
N GLY A 150 2.34 -1.28 12.77
CA GLY A 150 3.07 -0.11 12.31
C GLY A 150 2.68 1.16 13.07
N GLN A 151 3.46 2.22 12.88
CA GLN A 151 3.35 3.48 13.61
C GLN A 151 2.73 4.63 12.81
N PHE A 152 2.70 4.54 11.47
CA PHE A 152 2.30 5.65 10.60
C PHE A 152 1.09 5.35 9.73
N ASP A 153 0.11 6.25 9.73
CA ASP A 153 -1.03 6.20 8.81
C ASP A 153 -0.56 6.58 7.42
N LEU A 154 -0.67 5.65 6.46
CA LEU A 154 -0.05 5.79 5.15
C LEU A 154 -1.01 6.43 4.14
N THR A 155 -0.43 7.15 3.18
CA THR A 155 -1.18 7.91 2.17
C THR A 155 -1.37 7.12 0.89
N TYR A 156 -2.61 6.99 0.42
CA TYR A 156 -2.94 6.21 -0.76
C TYR A 156 -4.16 6.76 -1.51
N LYS A 157 -4.31 6.30 -2.76
CA LYS A 157 -5.50 6.46 -3.59
C LYS A 157 -5.80 5.18 -4.36
N ILE A 158 -7.07 4.83 -4.47
CA ILE A 158 -7.59 3.71 -5.26
C ILE A 158 -8.44 4.25 -6.39
N TYR A 159 -8.14 3.80 -7.60
CA TYR A 159 -8.81 4.24 -8.81
C TYR A 159 -9.42 3.06 -9.57
N GLY A 160 -10.58 3.30 -10.19
CA GLY A 160 -11.36 2.24 -10.81
C GLY A 160 -12.52 2.73 -11.68
N ARG A 161 -13.48 1.83 -11.92
CA ARG A 161 -14.74 2.09 -12.65
C ARG A 161 -15.92 1.33 -12.08
#